data_AF-A0AAN8FQW0-F1
#
_entry.id   AF-A0AAN8FQW0-F1
#
_cell.length_a   1.000
_cell.length_b   1.000
_cell.length_c   1.000
_cell.angle_alpha   90.00
_cell.angle_beta   90.00
_cell.angle_gamma   90.00
#
_symmetry.space_group_name_H-M   'P 1'
#
loop_
_entity.id
_entity.type
_entity.pdbx_description
1 polymer ?
#
loop_
_entity_poly.entity_id
_entity_poly.type
_entity_poly.pdbx_seq_one_letter_code
_entity_poly.pdbx_strand_id
1 'polypeptide(L)'
;MTPLRCQPQRINTEPSSGGGQVEKVSSSTPNRGSLWFKDEFDISECQKNLTSISEKFSAKFPIYLHKTGKDAALSGLVQQRLIECERKQAAKHWDKVDGLLTKIALSKSEESECRGGLVQERISCVNLFNYACQFIHPQYIFRLVPARIIIQEARQAEAGAEKCRKVVRLVKKRLEG
;
A
#
# COMPACT_ATOMS: atom_id res chain seq x y z
N MET A 1 -14.64 40.84 -22.86
CA MET A 1 -14.16 39.86 -21.87
C MET A 1 -14.07 38.52 -22.57
N THR A 2 -12.85 38.19 -22.98
CA THR A 2 -12.54 37.13 -23.96
C THR A 2 -11.29 36.43 -23.42
N PRO A 3 -11.21 35.10 -23.43
CA PRO A 3 -10.18 34.37 -22.70
C PRO A 3 -8.82 34.43 -23.42
N LEU A 4 -7.77 34.70 -22.64
CA LEU A 4 -6.38 34.67 -23.11
C LEU A 4 -5.95 33.22 -23.37
N ARG A 5 -5.68 32.98 -24.64
CA ARG A 5 -5.12 31.79 -25.26
C ARG A 5 -3.60 31.88 -25.13
N CYS A 6 -2.96 30.96 -24.42
CA CYS A 6 -1.50 30.81 -24.49
C CYS A 6 -1.17 29.75 -25.56
N GLN A 7 -0.53 30.18 -26.65
CA GLN A 7 0.21 29.33 -27.58
C GLN A 7 1.72 29.49 -27.36
N PRO A 8 2.54 28.52 -27.84
CA PRO A 8 3.84 28.21 -27.27
C PRO A 8 4.99 28.96 -27.95
N GLN A 9 6.05 29.27 -27.20
CA GLN A 9 7.34 29.67 -27.78
C GLN A 9 8.23 28.43 -27.94
N ARG A 10 8.66 28.18 -29.19
CA ARG A 10 9.81 27.35 -29.54
C ARG A 10 11.06 28.22 -29.52
N ILE A 11 12.14 27.74 -28.92
CA ILE A 11 13.51 28.09 -29.30
C ILE A 11 14.32 26.79 -29.34
N ASN A 12 14.89 26.49 -30.51
CA ASN A 12 15.83 25.40 -30.79
C ASN A 12 17.26 25.90 -30.56
N THR A 13 18.15 25.08 -29.97
CA THR A 13 19.44 24.63 -30.56
C THR A 13 20.20 23.64 -29.62
N GLU A 14 20.54 22.47 -30.17
CA GLU A 14 21.51 21.45 -29.67
C GLU A 14 22.96 21.79 -30.12
N PRO A 15 24.02 20.96 -29.91
CA PRO A 15 24.28 19.87 -28.93
C PRO A 15 25.67 19.98 -28.24
N SER A 16 25.91 19.15 -27.21
CA SER A 16 26.97 18.11 -27.20
C SER A 16 27.68 17.87 -25.85
N SER A 17 27.81 16.58 -25.55
CA SER A 17 28.87 15.92 -24.78
C SER A 17 28.83 15.87 -23.24
N GLY A 18 28.51 14.67 -22.75
CA GLY A 18 29.38 13.95 -21.80
C GLY A 18 29.16 14.20 -20.30
N GLY A 19 28.59 13.21 -19.61
CA GLY A 19 28.68 13.10 -18.15
C GLY A 19 27.42 12.51 -17.52
N GLY A 20 27.41 11.19 -17.36
CA GLY A 20 26.33 10.52 -16.63
C GLY A 20 26.28 10.96 -15.17
N GLN A 21 25.19 11.64 -14.80
CA GLN A 21 24.64 11.56 -13.46
C GLN A 21 23.20 11.12 -13.61
N VAL A 22 22.92 9.92 -13.10
CA VAL A 22 21.57 9.46 -12.83
C VAL A 22 21.04 10.39 -11.74
N GLU A 23 20.33 11.44 -12.14
CA GLU A 23 19.54 12.24 -11.22
C GLU A 23 18.57 11.29 -10.52
N LYS A 24 18.85 11.07 -9.25
CA LYS A 24 17.99 10.36 -8.32
C LYS A 24 16.68 11.15 -8.29
N VAL A 25 15.68 10.67 -9.03
CA VAL A 25 14.31 11.19 -8.96
C VAL A 25 13.86 11.03 -7.52
N SER A 26 14.05 12.08 -6.72
CA SER A 26 13.47 12.20 -5.39
C SER A 26 11.99 12.47 -5.62
N SER A 27 11.23 11.40 -5.82
CA SER A 27 9.76 11.42 -5.81
C SER A 27 9.28 11.56 -4.37
N SER A 28 9.73 12.59 -3.66
CA SER A 28 9.34 12.84 -2.27
C SER A 28 8.13 13.75 -2.26
N THR A 29 6.99 13.26 -2.77
CA THR A 29 5.74 13.62 -2.09
C THR A 29 5.84 12.97 -0.72
N PRO A 30 5.87 13.72 0.40
CA PRO A 30 5.96 13.11 1.71
C PRO A 30 4.84 12.09 1.84
N ASN A 31 5.16 10.86 2.24
CA ASN A 31 4.13 9.90 2.61
C ASN A 31 3.27 10.61 3.67
N ARG A 32 1.99 10.86 3.37
CA ARG A 32 1.10 11.63 4.27
C ARG A 32 1.02 11.01 5.67
N GLY A 33 1.39 9.73 5.80
CA GLY A 33 1.55 9.02 7.07
C GLY A 33 2.67 9.53 7.97
N SER A 34 3.78 10.07 7.44
CA SER A 34 4.95 10.45 8.26
C SER A 34 4.69 11.64 9.20
N LEU A 35 3.60 12.39 8.97
CA LEU A 35 3.11 13.43 9.88
C LEU A 35 2.36 12.86 11.10
N TRP A 36 1.90 11.61 11.01
CA TRP A 36 1.00 10.98 11.99
C TRP A 36 1.58 9.73 12.64
N PHE A 37 2.56 9.12 12.00
CA PHE A 37 3.18 7.86 12.37
C PHE A 37 4.69 8.02 12.31
N LYS A 38 5.38 7.47 13.30
CA LYS A 38 6.84 7.40 13.35
C LYS A 38 7.33 6.40 12.32
N ASP A 39 8.40 6.74 11.60
CA ASP A 39 9.03 5.80 10.67
C ASP A 39 9.68 4.63 11.44
N GLU A 40 10.34 4.94 12.56
CA GLU A 40 10.92 3.96 13.48
C GLU A 40 9.98 3.78 14.70
N PHE A 41 9.17 2.72 14.65
CA PHE A 41 8.33 2.29 15.76
C PHE A 41 8.51 0.79 15.98
N ASP A 42 8.63 0.37 17.23
CA ASP A 42 8.73 -1.05 17.56
C ASP A 42 7.38 -1.74 17.37
N ILE A 43 7.28 -2.56 16.32
CA ILE A 43 6.08 -3.32 15.95
C ILE A 43 6.10 -4.76 16.47
N SER A 44 7.13 -5.16 17.22
CA SER A 44 7.33 -6.56 17.63
C SER A 44 6.23 -7.09 18.55
N GLU A 45 5.57 -6.22 19.32
CA GLU A 45 4.40 -6.58 20.13
C GLU A 45 3.14 -6.83 19.29
N CYS A 46 2.95 -6.06 18.20
CA CYS A 46 1.79 -6.21 17.31
C CYS A 46 1.82 -7.49 16.47
N GLN A 47 3.01 -7.94 16.09
CA GLN A 47 3.18 -9.16 15.29
C GLN A 47 2.72 -10.43 16.00
N LYS A 48 2.56 -10.40 17.33
CA LYS A 48 2.17 -11.57 18.12
C LYS A 48 0.67 -11.88 18.06
N ASN A 49 -0.19 -10.89 17.78
CA ASN A 49 -1.64 -11.11 17.78
C ASN A 49 -2.39 -10.13 16.87
N LEU A 50 -2.50 -10.47 15.58
CA LEU A 50 -3.20 -9.68 14.57
C LEU A 50 -4.70 -9.52 14.83
N THR A 51 -5.34 -10.56 15.38
CA THR A 51 -6.77 -10.52 15.72
C THR A 51 -7.05 -9.42 16.74
N SER A 52 -6.17 -9.27 17.74
CA SER A 52 -6.30 -8.20 18.75
C SER A 52 -6.13 -6.79 18.19
N ILE A 53 -5.46 -6.63 17.03
CA ILE A 53 -5.29 -5.31 16.40
C ILE A 53 -6.64 -4.76 15.95
N SER A 54 -7.51 -5.59 15.38
CA SER A 54 -8.85 -5.19 14.94
C SER A 54 -9.74 -4.70 16.08
N GLU A 55 -9.75 -5.47 17.18
CA GLU A 55 -10.53 -5.15 18.37
C GLU A 55 -10.05 -3.83 18.98
N LYS A 56 -8.73 -3.68 19.14
CA LYS A 56 -8.13 -2.45 19.66
C LYS A 56 -8.31 -1.26 18.70
N PHE A 57 -8.28 -1.49 17.39
CA PHE A 57 -8.54 -0.47 16.39
C PHE A 57 -9.98 0.03 16.48
N SER A 58 -10.96 -0.88 16.55
CA SER A 58 -12.38 -0.55 16.76
C SER A 58 -12.59 0.21 18.07
N ALA A 59 -11.94 -0.24 19.15
CA ALA A 59 -12.06 0.36 20.47
C ALA A 59 -11.54 1.81 20.55
N LYS A 60 -10.69 2.25 19.60
CA LYS A 60 -10.22 3.64 19.54
C LYS A 60 -11.30 4.60 19.00
N PHE A 61 -12.33 4.11 18.30
CA PHE A 61 -13.40 4.97 17.79
C PHE A 61 -14.33 5.42 18.92
N PRO A 62 -14.72 6.71 18.98
CA PRO A 62 -15.68 7.20 19.94
C PRO A 62 -17.03 6.44 19.91
N ILE A 63 -17.61 6.17 21.08
CA ILE A 63 -18.84 5.36 21.27
C ILE A 63 -20.00 5.81 20.37
N TYR A 64 -20.13 7.11 20.10
CA TYR A 64 -21.20 7.63 19.24
C TYR A 64 -21.09 7.15 17.77
N LEU A 65 -19.90 6.76 17.30
CA LEU A 65 -19.70 6.22 15.95
C LEU A 65 -20.15 4.75 15.83
N HIS A 66 -20.02 3.98 16.92
CA HIS A 66 -20.39 2.54 16.98
C HIS A 66 -21.87 2.30 16.65
N LYS A 67 -22.74 3.28 16.95
CA LYS A 67 -24.19 3.18 16.69
C LYS A 67 -24.54 2.99 15.21
N THR A 68 -23.63 3.34 14.29
CA THR A 68 -23.88 3.27 12.85
C THR A 68 -23.34 1.99 12.21
N GLY A 69 -22.53 1.19 12.92
CA GLY A 69 -21.88 -0.03 12.42
C GLY A 69 -20.83 0.19 11.32
N LYS A 70 -20.65 1.43 10.84
CA LYS A 70 -19.67 1.75 9.78
C LYS A 70 -18.24 1.53 10.24
N ASP A 71 -17.95 1.85 11.49
CA ASP A 71 -16.68 1.63 12.16
C ASP A 71 -16.35 0.15 12.34
N ALA A 72 -17.35 -0.69 12.64
CA ALA A 72 -17.18 -2.15 12.65
C ALA A 72 -16.79 -2.68 11.27
N ALA A 73 -17.45 -2.21 10.19
CA ALA A 73 -17.10 -2.59 8.83
C ALA A 73 -15.68 -2.13 8.43
N LEU A 74 -15.29 -0.91 8.81
CA LEU A 74 -13.94 -0.39 8.53
C LEU A 74 -12.86 -1.15 9.32
N SER A 75 -13.15 -1.53 10.56
CA SER A 75 -12.22 -2.31 11.38
C SER A 75 -12.09 -3.75 10.86
N GLY A 76 -13.20 -4.36 10.41
CA GLY A 76 -13.19 -5.64 9.72
C GLY A 76 -12.36 -5.63 8.44
N LEU A 77 -12.45 -4.55 7.64
CA LEU A 77 -11.57 -4.37 6.47
C LEU A 77 -10.09 -4.34 6.87
N VAL A 78 -9.74 -3.54 7.87
CA VAL A 78 -8.36 -3.43 8.36
C VAL A 78 -7.85 -4.78 8.86
N GLN A 79 -8.66 -5.51 9.62
CA GLN A 79 -8.34 -6.85 10.12
C GLN A 79 -8.06 -7.84 9.00
N GLN A 80 -9.00 -7.97 8.07
CA GLN A 80 -8.88 -8.92 6.97
C GLN A 80 -7.61 -8.64 6.15
N ARG A 81 -7.31 -7.36 5.92
CA ARG A 81 -6.11 -6.95 5.18
C ARG A 81 -4.83 -7.23 5.97
N LEU A 82 -4.79 -6.96 7.27
CA LEU A 82 -3.63 -7.30 8.11
C LEU A 82 -3.33 -8.81 8.11
N ILE A 83 -4.36 -9.65 8.25
CA ILE A 83 -4.23 -11.11 8.20
C ILE A 83 -3.70 -11.56 6.84
N GLU A 84 -4.23 -11.01 5.75
CA GLU A 84 -3.75 -11.38 4.40
C GLU A 84 -2.31 -10.92 4.15
N CYS A 85 -1.96 -9.70 4.58
CA CYS A 85 -0.61 -9.14 4.48
C CYS A 85 0.40 -9.98 5.24
N GLU A 86 0.11 -10.38 6.48
CA GLU A 86 1.01 -11.24 7.27
C GLU A 86 1.17 -12.61 6.63
N ARG A 87 0.07 -13.25 6.22
CA ARG A 87 0.11 -14.53 5.52
C ARG A 87 0.98 -14.46 4.26
N LYS A 88 0.86 -13.39 3.47
CA LYS A 88 1.66 -13.17 2.25
C LYS A 88 3.12 -12.89 2.58
N GLN A 89 3.41 -12.08 3.60
CA GLN A 89 4.75 -11.78 4.08
C GLN A 89 5.46 -13.04 4.57
N ALA A 90 4.83 -13.82 5.46
CA ALA A 90 5.35 -15.07 6.00
C ALA A 90 5.64 -16.10 4.88
N ALA A 91 4.78 -16.15 3.87
CA ALA A 91 4.95 -17.03 2.72
C ALA A 91 5.97 -16.53 1.67
N LYS A 92 6.57 -15.34 1.84
CA LYS A 92 7.38 -14.63 0.82
C LYS A 92 6.63 -14.54 -0.53
N HIS A 93 5.34 -14.25 -0.47
CA HIS A 93 4.43 -14.33 -1.61
C HIS A 93 4.85 -13.42 -2.77
N TRP A 94 5.14 -12.15 -2.51
CA TRP A 94 5.46 -11.17 -3.55
C TRP A 94 6.71 -11.55 -4.33
N ASP A 95 7.77 -11.99 -3.64
CA ASP A 95 9.03 -12.41 -4.26
C ASP A 95 8.83 -13.67 -5.12
N LYS A 96 8.01 -14.62 -4.64
CA LYS A 96 7.66 -15.83 -5.39
C LYS A 96 6.88 -15.52 -6.66
N VAL A 97 5.87 -14.65 -6.57
CA VAL A 97 5.06 -14.28 -7.75
C VAL A 97 5.94 -13.55 -8.75
N ASP A 98 6.74 -12.55 -8.33
CA ASP A 98 7.62 -11.80 -9.22
C ASP A 98 8.62 -12.71 -9.97
N GLY A 99 9.23 -13.66 -9.26
CA GLY A 99 10.12 -14.67 -9.86
C GLY A 99 9.43 -15.59 -10.87
N LEU A 100 8.10 -15.73 -10.82
CA LEU A 100 7.31 -16.54 -11.74
C LEU A 100 6.77 -15.75 -12.92
N LEU A 101 6.66 -14.41 -12.81
CA LEU A 101 6.23 -13.56 -13.93
C LEU A 101 7.12 -13.72 -15.15
N THR A 102 8.43 -13.85 -14.94
CA THR A 102 9.42 -14.04 -16.02
C THR A 102 9.33 -15.42 -16.70
N LYS A 103 8.63 -16.39 -16.10
CA LYS A 103 8.54 -17.77 -16.57
C LYS A 103 7.24 -18.09 -17.29
N ILE A 104 6.29 -17.15 -17.30
CA ILE A 104 4.99 -17.31 -17.92
C ILE A 104 4.92 -16.39 -19.13
N ALA A 105 4.38 -16.88 -20.24
CA ALA A 105 4.10 -16.06 -21.40
C ALA A 105 2.95 -15.09 -21.08
N LEU A 106 3.30 -13.90 -20.60
CA LEU A 106 2.40 -12.76 -20.39
C LEU A 106 2.70 -11.69 -21.45
N SER A 107 1.71 -10.86 -21.76
CA SER A 107 2.01 -9.62 -22.47
C SER A 107 2.82 -8.67 -21.57
N LYS A 108 3.62 -7.78 -22.18
CA LYS A 108 4.37 -6.74 -21.44
C LYS A 108 3.47 -5.88 -20.55
N SER A 109 2.24 -5.61 -21.00
CA SER A 109 1.25 -4.85 -20.23
C SER A 109 0.81 -5.60 -18.98
N GLU A 110 0.48 -6.89 -19.10
CA GLU A 110 0.04 -7.72 -17.96
C GLU A 110 1.17 -7.93 -16.95
N GLU A 111 2.39 -8.16 -17.42
CA GLU A 111 3.57 -8.28 -16.55
C GLU A 111 3.79 -6.97 -15.77
N SER A 112 3.79 -5.83 -16.47
CA SER A 112 3.99 -4.51 -15.84
C SER A 112 2.88 -4.16 -14.85
N GLU A 113 1.62 -4.43 -15.19
CA GLU A 113 0.48 -4.18 -14.30
C GLU A 113 0.54 -5.05 -13.04
N CYS A 114 0.83 -6.35 -13.20
CA CYS A 114 1.00 -7.24 -12.06
C CYS A 114 2.19 -6.80 -11.19
N ARG A 115 3.37 -6.52 -11.77
CA ARG A 115 4.54 -6.04 -10.99
C ARG A 115 4.22 -4.78 -10.19
N GLY A 116 3.59 -3.80 -10.84
CA GLY A 116 3.14 -2.58 -10.16
C GLY A 116 2.17 -2.88 -9.02
N GLY A 117 1.25 -3.83 -9.23
CA GLY A 117 0.34 -4.33 -8.20
C GLY A 117 1.03 -4.99 -7.02
N LEU A 118 2.00 -5.88 -7.27
CA LEU A 118 2.77 -6.56 -6.22
C LEU A 118 3.56 -5.56 -5.36
N VAL A 119 4.23 -4.59 -5.99
CA VAL A 119 4.98 -3.56 -5.30
C VAL A 119 4.04 -2.67 -4.47
N GLN A 120 2.93 -2.22 -5.06
CA GLN A 120 1.91 -1.43 -4.37
C GLN A 120 1.36 -2.19 -3.16
N GLU A 121 0.98 -3.46 -3.34
CA GLU A 121 0.45 -4.28 -2.26
C GLU A 121 1.46 -4.44 -1.13
N ARG A 122 2.72 -4.77 -1.44
CA ARG A 122 3.77 -4.98 -0.45
C ARG A 122 4.02 -3.71 0.37
N ILE A 123 4.15 -2.56 -0.28
CA ILE A 123 4.34 -1.26 0.39
C ILE A 123 3.13 -0.95 1.29
N SER A 124 1.93 -1.10 0.76
CA SER A 124 0.69 -0.83 1.50
C SER A 124 0.54 -1.75 2.70
N CYS A 125 0.93 -3.02 2.59
CA CYS A 125 0.93 -3.98 3.69
C CYS A 125 1.89 -3.58 4.81
N VAL A 126 3.11 -3.15 4.47
CA VAL A 126 4.09 -2.68 5.46
C VAL A 126 3.57 -1.44 6.17
N ASN A 127 3.06 -0.47 5.42
CA ASN A 127 2.45 0.75 5.97
C ASN A 127 1.26 0.43 6.86
N LEU A 128 0.32 -0.39 6.37
CA LEU A 128 -0.86 -0.80 7.12
C LEU A 128 -0.47 -1.39 8.47
N PHE A 129 0.51 -2.30 8.48
CA PHE A 129 0.98 -2.94 9.69
C PHE A 129 1.59 -1.94 10.67
N ASN A 130 2.48 -1.09 10.18
CA ASN A 130 3.17 -0.09 11.00
C ASN A 130 2.17 0.92 11.60
N TYR A 131 1.29 1.47 10.77
CA TYR A 131 0.32 2.50 11.17
C TYR A 131 -0.75 1.93 12.10
N ALA A 132 -1.29 0.75 11.79
CA ALA A 132 -2.27 0.10 12.66
C ALA A 132 -1.66 -0.19 14.03
N CYS A 133 -0.42 -0.68 14.07
CA CYS A 133 0.26 -0.97 15.33
C CYS A 133 0.45 0.27 16.21
N GLN A 134 0.93 1.37 15.62
CA GLN A 134 1.08 2.64 16.32
C GLN A 134 -0.26 3.17 16.82
N PHE A 135 -1.30 3.10 15.99
CA PHE A 135 -2.61 3.65 16.29
C PHE A 135 -3.29 2.94 17.47
N ILE A 136 -3.12 1.63 17.59
CA ILE A 136 -3.69 0.86 18.71
C ILE A 136 -2.90 0.99 20.01
N HIS A 137 -1.67 1.53 19.95
CA HIS A 137 -0.83 1.70 21.13
C HIS A 137 -1.57 2.54 22.19
N PRO A 138 -1.51 2.18 23.50
CA PRO A 138 -2.29 2.86 24.53
C PRO A 138 -2.07 4.38 24.58
N GLN A 139 -0.83 4.82 24.35
CA GLN A 139 -0.44 6.23 24.36
C GLN A 139 -0.88 7.01 23.10
N TYR A 140 -1.31 6.32 22.03
CA TYR A 140 -1.75 6.99 20.81
C TYR A 140 -3.17 7.52 20.99
N ILE A 141 -3.32 8.85 20.92
CA ILE A 141 -4.62 9.52 21.04
C ILE A 141 -5.36 9.39 19.71
N PHE A 142 -6.61 8.93 19.75
CA PHE A 142 -7.44 8.79 18.56
C PHE A 142 -7.58 10.13 17.81
N ARG A 143 -7.38 10.08 16.49
CA ARG A 143 -7.69 11.16 15.56
C ARG A 143 -8.23 10.56 14.26
N LEU A 144 -9.16 11.29 13.62
CA LEU A 144 -9.82 10.82 12.40
C LEU A 144 -8.85 10.68 11.22
N VAL A 145 -7.85 11.56 11.12
CA VAL A 145 -6.90 11.56 9.98
C VAL A 145 -6.03 10.29 9.98
N PRO A 146 -5.34 9.90 11.07
CA PRO A 146 -4.65 8.61 11.18
C PRO A 146 -5.52 7.41 10.83
N ALA A 147 -6.75 7.35 11.36
CA ALA A 147 -7.68 6.27 11.06
C ALA A 147 -7.99 6.18 9.55
N ARG A 148 -8.19 7.33 8.89
CA ARG A 148 -8.40 7.40 7.43
C ARG A 148 -7.19 6.92 6.65
N ILE A 149 -5.98 7.28 7.07
CA ILE A 149 -4.73 6.83 6.43
C ILE A 149 -4.63 5.30 6.50
N ILE A 150 -4.87 4.71 7.68
CA ILE A 150 -4.85 3.25 7.87
C ILE A 150 -5.86 2.55 6.94
N ILE A 151 -7.09 3.06 6.86
CA ILE A 151 -8.12 2.53 5.96
C ILE A 151 -7.69 2.67 4.48
N GLN A 152 -7.02 3.76 4.12
CA GLN A 152 -6.51 3.96 2.76
C GLN A 152 -5.42 2.94 2.42
N GLU A 153 -4.47 2.67 3.31
CA GLU A 153 -3.46 1.63 3.10
C GLU A 153 -4.10 0.25 2.94
N ALA A 154 -5.12 -0.08 3.75
CA ALA A 154 -5.87 -1.32 3.61
C ALA A 154 -6.51 -1.48 2.21
N ARG A 155 -7.09 -0.39 1.68
CA ARG A 155 -7.67 -0.37 0.33
C ARG A 155 -6.60 -0.41 -0.77
N GLN A 156 -5.46 0.25 -0.58
CA GLN A 156 -4.37 0.23 -1.53
C GLN A 156 -3.73 -1.16 -1.63
N ALA A 157 -3.64 -1.87 -0.51
CA ALA A 157 -3.20 -3.27 -0.49
C ALA A 157 -4.15 -4.16 -1.30
N GLU A 158 -5.46 -4.03 -1.08
CA GLU A 158 -6.47 -4.77 -1.84
C GLU A 158 -6.45 -4.46 -3.34
N ALA A 159 -6.36 -3.18 -3.70
CA ALA A 159 -6.27 -2.74 -5.09
C ALA A 159 -4.97 -3.25 -5.77
N GLY A 160 -3.85 -3.27 -5.04
CA GLY A 160 -2.59 -3.83 -5.51
C GLY A 160 -2.70 -5.34 -5.78
N ALA A 161 -3.32 -6.08 -4.87
CA ALA A 161 -3.57 -7.51 -5.03
C ALA A 161 -4.44 -7.83 -6.25
N GLU A 162 -5.48 -7.03 -6.50
CA GLU A 162 -6.41 -7.25 -7.61
C GLU A 162 -5.72 -7.12 -8.99
N LYS A 163 -4.78 -6.17 -9.12
CA LYS A 163 -3.99 -5.99 -10.36
C LYS A 163 -3.25 -7.24 -10.80
N CYS A 164 -2.75 -8.05 -9.87
CA CYS A 164 -2.05 -9.29 -10.21
C CYS A 164 -2.93 -10.56 -10.09
N ARG A 165 -4.20 -10.45 -9.68
CA ARG A 165 -5.06 -11.60 -9.34
C ARG A 165 -5.20 -12.62 -10.47
N LYS A 166 -5.38 -12.16 -11.71
CA LYS A 166 -5.49 -13.05 -12.89
C LYS A 166 -4.20 -13.86 -13.09
N VAL A 167 -3.06 -13.19 -13.02
CA VAL A 167 -1.74 -13.81 -13.20
C VAL A 167 -1.44 -14.80 -12.08
N VAL A 168 -1.69 -14.44 -10.81
CA VAL A 168 -1.51 -15.35 -9.66
C VAL A 168 -2.33 -16.63 -9.82
N ARG A 169 -3.56 -16.55 -10.35
CA ARG A 169 -4.37 -17.74 -10.63
C ARG A 169 -3.75 -18.64 -11.70
N LEU A 170 -3.15 -18.07 -12.74
CA LEU A 170 -2.45 -18.82 -13.78
C LEU A 170 -1.18 -19.48 -13.24
N VAL A 171 -0.41 -18.74 -12.44
CA VAL A 171 0.79 -19.23 -11.75
C VAL A 171 0.45 -20.42 -10.86
N LYS A 172 -0.59 -20.30 -10.02
CA LYS A 172 -1.00 -21.35 -9.09
C LYS A 172 -1.38 -22.64 -9.81
N LYS A 173 -2.13 -22.54 -10.92
CA LYS A 173 -2.48 -23.71 -11.76
C LYS A 173 -1.25 -24.43 -12.35
N ARG A 174 -0.15 -23.73 -12.61
CA ARG A 174 1.09 -24.33 -13.13
C ARG A 174 1.99 -24.94 -12.06
N LEU A 175 1.79 -24.58 -10.78
CA LEU A 175 2.55 -25.12 -9.66
C LEU A 175 1.87 -26.34 -9.00
N GLU A 176 0.55 -26.44 -9.11
CA GLU A 176 -0.25 -27.55 -8.57
C GLU A 176 -0.56 -28.63 -9.63
N GLY A 177 -0.08 -28.45 -10.86
CA GLY A 177 -0.25 -29.37 -11.99
C GLY A 177 1.05 -30.06 -12.38
#